data_AF-A0A1H4EWA0-F1
#
_entry.id   AF-A0A1H4EWA0-F1
#
_cell.length_a   1.000
_cell.length_b   1.000
_cell.length_c   1.000
_cell.angle_alpha   90.00
_cell.angle_beta   90.00
_cell.angle_gamma   90.00
#
_symmetry.space_group_name_H-M   'P 1'
#
loop_
_entity.id
_entity.type
_entity.pdbx_description
1 polymer ?
#
loop_
_entity_poly.entity_id
_entity_poly.type
_entity_poly.pdbx_seq_one_letter_code
_entity_poly.pdbx_strand_id
1 'polypeptide(L)'
;MTGVGEIVSYLYDFLIQITPDGWMNFFRSFSLTILIITIIKTTRQKTEVKNKNIYYNLLLGSLPSIDVICTQSDYLDDEDGLLGSLTNADTRSKILEDRMNDQIRSDIERENYKYKVKKHKAYIDYWTKTNEKIEDLMTNEDFKDIENKCDGNVFAYYCEFVAAFRNEHFFGRPIIRTELLRNLLMNLAEEIRMVEK
;
A
#
# COMPACT_ATOMS: atom_id res chain seq x y z
N MET A 1 -40.08 49.71 -1.45
CA MET A 1 -40.56 48.40 -1.95
C MET A 1 -40.56 48.47 -3.47
N THR A 2 -39.40 48.30 -4.08
CA THR A 2 -39.24 48.18 -5.55
C THR A 2 -39.65 46.76 -5.93
N GLY A 3 -40.62 46.68 -6.83
CA GLY A 3 -41.50 45.53 -6.98
C GLY A 3 -40.87 44.41 -7.79
N VAL A 4 -41.17 43.18 -7.37
CA VAL A 4 -40.98 41.94 -8.14
C VAL A 4 -41.53 42.09 -9.58
N GLY A 5 -42.52 42.96 -9.80
CA GLY A 5 -43.08 43.27 -11.13
C GLY A 5 -42.13 43.94 -12.13
N GLU A 6 -41.20 44.80 -11.69
CA GLU A 6 -40.23 45.44 -12.60
C GLU A 6 -39.17 44.43 -13.07
N ILE A 7 -38.72 43.54 -12.18
CA ILE A 7 -37.76 42.48 -12.52
C ILE A 7 -38.37 41.48 -13.52
N VAL A 8 -39.65 41.14 -13.34
CA VAL A 8 -40.38 40.25 -14.26
C VAL A 8 -40.59 40.92 -15.63
N SER A 9 -40.88 42.22 -15.68
CA SER A 9 -40.99 42.98 -16.94
C SER A 9 -39.67 42.99 -17.72
N TYR A 10 -38.55 43.28 -17.05
CA TYR A 10 -37.22 43.29 -17.68
C TYR A 10 -36.81 41.92 -18.22
N LEU A 11 -37.15 40.85 -17.49
CA LEU A 11 -36.92 39.48 -17.97
C LEU A 11 -37.79 39.16 -19.19
N TYR A 12 -39.06 39.60 -19.20
CA TYR A 12 -39.97 39.34 -20.31
C TYR A 12 -39.58 40.08 -21.59
N ASP A 13 -39.19 41.35 -21.48
CA ASP A 13 -38.69 42.15 -22.61
C ASP A 13 -37.36 41.60 -23.16
N PHE A 14 -36.49 41.09 -22.29
CA PHE A 14 -35.24 40.42 -22.69
C PHE A 14 -35.49 39.10 -23.42
N LEU A 15 -36.44 38.29 -22.97
CA LEU A 15 -36.79 37.00 -23.58
C LEU A 15 -37.43 37.15 -24.97
N ILE A 16 -38.17 38.24 -25.21
CA ILE A 16 -38.86 38.51 -26.50
C ILE A 16 -37.91 39.07 -27.57
N GLN A 17 -36.82 39.75 -27.18
CA GLN A 17 -35.86 40.34 -28.12
C GLN A 17 -34.89 39.33 -28.76
N ILE A 18 -34.81 38.10 -28.26
CA ILE A 18 -33.91 37.07 -28.77
C ILE A 18 -34.63 36.27 -29.87
N THR A 19 -34.13 36.35 -31.10
CA THR A 19 -34.67 35.57 -32.23
C THR A 19 -34.55 34.06 -31.98
N PRO A 20 -35.43 33.22 -32.57
CA PRO A 20 -35.35 31.76 -32.45
C PRO A 20 -33.96 31.20 -32.80
N ASP A 21 -33.28 31.80 -33.78
CA ASP A 21 -31.90 31.44 -34.16
C ASP A 21 -30.86 31.84 -33.09
N GLY A 22 -31.09 32.95 -32.37
CA GLY A 22 -30.28 33.37 -31.23
C GLY A 22 -30.37 32.39 -30.06
N TRP A 23 -31.58 31.89 -29.76
CA TRP A 23 -31.79 30.84 -28.76
C TRP A 23 -31.14 29.51 -29.16
N MET A 24 -31.30 29.10 -30.42
CA MET A 24 -30.68 27.88 -30.94
C MET A 24 -29.15 27.93 -30.90
N ASN A 25 -28.55 29.08 -31.21
CA ASN A 25 -27.10 29.28 -31.10
C ASN A 25 -26.63 29.34 -29.64
N PHE A 26 -27.42 29.94 -28.74
CA PHE A 26 -27.13 29.96 -27.31
C PHE A 26 -27.15 28.54 -26.71
N PHE A 27 -28.19 27.75 -26.94
CA PHE A 27 -28.27 26.38 -26.43
C PHE A 27 -27.28 25.42 -27.12
N ARG A 28 -26.95 25.61 -28.40
CA ARG A 28 -25.87 24.88 -29.06
C ARG A 28 -24.51 25.19 -28.44
N SER A 29 -24.22 26.47 -28.20
CA SER A 29 -22.98 26.89 -27.54
C SER A 29 -22.90 26.33 -26.12
N PHE A 30 -23.98 26.45 -25.35
CA PHE A 30 -24.08 25.97 -23.97
C PHE A 30 -23.94 24.44 -23.86
N SER A 31 -24.63 23.68 -24.72
CA SER A 31 -24.50 22.21 -24.76
C SER A 31 -23.09 21.76 -25.17
N LEU A 32 -22.43 22.45 -26.10
CA LEU A 32 -21.03 22.21 -26.43
C LEU A 32 -20.11 22.50 -25.24
N THR A 33 -20.36 23.57 -24.49
CA THR A 33 -19.53 23.94 -23.34
C THR A 33 -19.66 22.90 -22.23
N ILE A 34 -20.88 22.44 -21.93
CA ILE A 34 -21.13 21.36 -20.96
C ILE A 34 -20.46 20.06 -21.40
N LEU A 35 -20.54 19.70 -22.68
CA LEU A 35 -19.89 18.50 -23.21
C LEU A 35 -18.37 18.57 -23.05
N ILE A 36 -17.76 19.71 -23.39
CA ILE A 36 -16.31 19.95 -23.24
C ILE A 36 -15.91 19.84 -21.76
N ILE A 37 -16.64 20.47 -20.84
CA ILE A 37 -16.37 20.38 -19.40
C ILE A 37 -16.48 18.94 -18.92
N THR A 38 -17.48 18.20 -19.41
CA THR A 38 -17.68 16.78 -19.05
C THR A 38 -16.56 15.90 -19.57
N ILE A 39 -16.11 16.12 -20.81
CA ILE A 39 -14.95 15.42 -21.41
C ILE A 39 -13.67 15.77 -20.63
N ILE A 40 -13.44 17.04 -20.30
CA ILE A 40 -12.25 17.44 -19.52
C ILE A 40 -12.29 16.78 -18.13
N LYS A 41 -13.45 16.77 -17.47
CA LYS A 41 -13.61 16.18 -16.14
C LYS A 41 -13.39 14.66 -16.16
N THR A 42 -13.98 13.97 -17.13
CA THR A 42 -13.81 12.51 -17.29
C THR A 42 -12.39 12.12 -17.70
N THR A 43 -11.74 12.90 -18.59
CA THR A 43 -10.34 12.67 -18.95
C THR A 43 -9.41 12.92 -17.76
N ARG A 44 -9.62 14.01 -16.99
CA ARG A 44 -8.87 14.29 -15.76
C ARG A 44 -9.03 13.16 -14.73
N GLN A 45 -10.26 12.70 -14.51
CA GLN A 45 -10.55 11.62 -13.57
C GLN A 45 -9.86 10.31 -14.01
N LYS A 46 -9.89 9.96 -15.30
CA LYS A 46 -9.18 8.78 -15.83
C LYS A 46 -7.66 8.88 -15.64
N THR A 47 -7.07 10.07 -15.87
CA THR A 47 -5.64 10.29 -15.64
C THR A 47 -5.28 10.22 -14.16
N GLU A 48 -6.11 10.77 -13.28
CA GLU A 48 -5.92 10.72 -11.83
C GLU A 48 -5.98 9.29 -11.29
N VAL A 49 -6.97 8.49 -11.72
CA VAL A 49 -7.08 7.06 -11.37
C VAL A 49 -5.87 6.28 -11.89
N LYS A 50 -5.45 6.52 -13.15
CA LYS A 50 -4.27 5.88 -13.72
C LYS A 50 -2.99 6.22 -12.96
N ASN A 51 -2.86 7.45 -12.46
CA ASN A 51 -1.73 7.88 -11.64
C ASN A 51 -1.76 7.23 -10.24
N LYS A 52 -2.93 7.08 -9.62
CA LYS A 52 -3.07 6.38 -8.33
C LYS A 52 -2.69 4.90 -8.42
N ASN A 53 -3.03 4.21 -9.51
CA ASN A 53 -2.58 2.83 -9.72
C ASN A 53 -1.06 2.70 -9.81
N ILE A 54 -0.36 3.70 -10.35
CA ILE A 54 1.11 3.70 -10.36
C ILE A 54 1.63 3.73 -8.92
N TYR A 55 1.06 4.58 -8.08
CA TYR A 55 1.43 4.69 -6.66
C TYR A 55 1.17 3.39 -5.90
N TYR A 56 0.01 2.76 -6.08
CA TYR A 56 -0.31 1.49 -5.42
C TYR A 56 0.62 0.35 -5.86
N ASN A 57 0.99 0.31 -7.14
CA ASN A 57 1.96 -0.66 -7.66
C ASN A 57 3.37 -0.43 -7.09
N LEU A 58 3.79 0.82 -6.92
CA LEU A 58 5.07 1.14 -6.28
C LEU A 58 5.08 0.70 -4.81
N LEU A 59 4.00 0.98 -4.06
CA LEU A 59 3.85 0.52 -2.67
C LEU A 59 3.91 -1.01 -2.59
N LEU A 60 3.09 -1.74 -3.35
CA LEU A 60 3.10 -3.20 -3.32
C LEU A 60 4.41 -3.81 -3.82
N GLY A 61 5.07 -3.16 -4.78
CA GLY A 61 6.33 -3.62 -5.36
C GLY A 61 7.54 -3.50 -4.43
N SER A 62 7.49 -2.63 -3.41
CA SER A 62 8.54 -2.53 -2.40
C SER A 62 8.42 -3.56 -1.27
N LEU A 63 7.21 -4.11 -1.06
CA LEU A 63 6.90 -5.02 0.04
C LEU A 63 7.27 -6.48 -0.27
N PRO A 64 7.50 -7.31 0.77
CA PRO A 64 7.70 -8.75 0.58
C PRO A 64 6.41 -9.45 0.16
N SER A 65 6.53 -10.64 -0.43
CA SER A 65 5.36 -11.48 -0.68
C SER A 65 4.89 -12.19 0.58
N ILE A 66 3.60 -12.52 0.63
CA ILE A 66 2.99 -13.29 1.72
C ILE A 66 3.72 -14.62 1.92
N ASP A 67 4.07 -15.31 0.82
CA ASP A 67 4.77 -16.59 0.87
C ASP A 67 6.08 -16.46 1.64
N VAL A 68 6.85 -15.40 1.39
CA VAL A 68 8.16 -15.24 2.03
C VAL A 68 8.04 -14.87 3.49
N ILE A 69 7.03 -14.07 3.87
CA ILE A 69 6.72 -13.81 5.29
C ILE A 69 6.45 -15.13 6.03
N CYS A 70 5.75 -16.07 5.39
CA CYS A 70 5.39 -17.35 6.01
C CYS A 70 6.54 -18.37 6.06
N THR A 71 7.66 -18.17 5.36
CA THR A 71 8.73 -19.17 5.27
C THR A 71 9.37 -19.58 6.61
N GLN A 72 9.24 -18.76 7.67
CA GLN A 72 9.75 -19.15 8.99
C GLN A 72 9.05 -20.38 9.56
N SER A 73 7.73 -20.54 9.33
CA SER A 73 6.99 -21.71 9.81
C SER A 73 7.39 -23.01 9.12
N ASP A 74 8.11 -22.93 7.99
CA ASP A 74 8.53 -24.10 7.23
C ASP A 74 9.77 -24.79 7.82
N TYR A 75 10.51 -24.11 8.70
CA TYR A 75 11.75 -24.65 9.28
C TYR A 75 11.92 -24.43 10.78
N LEU A 76 11.19 -23.49 11.40
CA LEU A 76 11.13 -23.36 12.85
C LEU A 76 9.96 -24.19 13.38
N ASP A 77 10.25 -25.17 14.23
CA ASP A 77 9.24 -25.98 14.89
C ASP A 77 8.92 -25.44 16.29
N ASP A 78 7.81 -25.92 16.87
CA ASP A 78 7.39 -25.54 18.23
C ASP A 78 8.44 -25.96 19.29
N GLU A 79 9.16 -27.06 19.03
CA GLU A 79 10.24 -27.56 19.89
C GLU A 79 11.42 -26.59 19.97
N ASP A 80 11.68 -25.83 18.90
CA ASP A 80 12.72 -24.81 18.93
C ASP A 80 12.38 -23.67 19.90
N GLY A 81 11.09 -23.38 20.10
CA GLY A 81 10.61 -22.22 20.85
C GLY A 81 11.05 -20.88 20.25
N LEU A 82 11.39 -20.85 18.96
CA LEU A 82 11.92 -19.66 18.28
C LEU A 82 10.85 -18.95 17.44
N LEU A 83 9.89 -19.69 16.88
CA LEU A 83 8.78 -19.14 16.12
C LEU A 83 7.86 -18.32 17.04
N GLY A 84 7.60 -17.06 16.69
CA GLY A 84 6.80 -16.17 17.53
C GLY A 84 7.43 -15.81 18.90
N SER A 85 8.70 -16.14 19.12
CA SER A 85 9.42 -15.77 20.34
C SER A 85 9.83 -14.29 20.34
N LEU A 86 10.14 -13.75 21.52
CA LEU A 86 10.68 -12.37 21.70
C LEU A 86 12.11 -12.20 21.18
N THR A 87 12.69 -13.25 20.61
CA THR A 87 14.04 -13.29 20.09
C THR A 87 14.06 -12.65 18.71
N ASN A 88 14.91 -11.63 18.48
CA ASN A 88 15.08 -11.04 17.15
C ASN A 88 15.79 -12.01 16.18
N ALA A 89 15.75 -11.71 14.89
CA ALA A 89 16.33 -12.58 13.84
C ALA A 89 17.83 -12.88 14.05
N ASP A 90 18.64 -11.90 14.43
CA ASP A 90 20.08 -12.12 14.67
C ASP A 90 20.32 -13.05 15.87
N THR A 91 19.53 -12.92 16.92
CA THR A 91 19.64 -13.80 18.09
C THR A 91 19.11 -15.20 17.78
N ARG A 92 18.06 -15.33 16.97
CA ARG A 92 17.60 -16.63 16.45
C ARG A 92 18.70 -17.32 15.65
N SER A 93 19.43 -16.59 14.80
CA SER A 93 20.60 -17.11 14.08
C SER A 93 21.64 -17.70 15.03
N LYS A 94 22.01 -16.95 16.08
CA LYS A 94 22.99 -17.42 17.07
C LYS A 94 22.52 -18.67 17.80
N ILE A 95 21.25 -18.70 18.25
CA ILE A 95 20.70 -19.88 18.93
C ILE A 95 20.71 -21.11 18.01
N LEU A 96 20.33 -20.95 16.74
CA LEU A 96 20.36 -22.05 15.78
C LEU A 96 21.79 -22.55 15.52
N GLU A 97 22.76 -21.64 15.41
CA GLU A 97 24.19 -21.99 15.25
C GLU A 97 24.76 -22.68 16.51
N ASP A 98 24.42 -22.19 17.70
CA ASP A 98 24.83 -22.80 18.97
C ASP A 98 24.26 -24.21 19.11
N ARG A 99 22.96 -24.40 18.79
CA ARG A 99 22.31 -25.72 18.80
C ARG A 99 22.89 -26.65 17.74
N MET A 100 23.28 -26.14 16.57
CA MET A 100 23.96 -26.92 15.53
C MET A 100 25.34 -27.42 16.00
N ASN A 101 26.06 -26.63 16.79
CA ASN A 101 27.42 -26.92 17.25
C ASN A 101 27.47 -27.69 18.58
N ASP A 102 26.32 -27.94 19.21
CA ASP A 102 26.23 -28.70 20.45
C ASP A 102 26.71 -30.15 20.25
N GLN A 103 27.75 -30.54 21.01
CA GLN A 103 28.38 -31.86 20.91
C GLN A 103 27.55 -32.99 21.52
N ILE A 104 26.54 -32.65 22.33
CA ILE A 104 25.66 -33.63 23.00
C ILE A 104 24.57 -34.14 22.04
N ARG A 105 24.30 -33.41 20.96
CA ARG A 105 23.26 -33.75 19.99
C ARG A 105 23.66 -34.87 19.04
N SER A 106 22.66 -35.66 18.64
CA SER A 106 22.81 -36.69 17.62
C SER A 106 23.16 -36.09 16.24
N ASP A 107 23.71 -36.91 15.35
CA ASP A 107 24.04 -36.47 13.98
C ASP A 107 22.80 -36.05 13.19
N ILE A 108 21.65 -36.69 13.44
CA ILE A 108 20.36 -36.36 12.81
C ILE A 108 19.90 -34.97 13.25
N GLU A 109 19.96 -34.68 14.56
CA GLU A 109 19.60 -33.36 15.08
C GLU A 109 20.52 -32.26 14.55
N ARG A 110 21.83 -32.53 14.50
CA ARG A 110 22.81 -31.58 13.95
C ARG A 110 22.54 -31.27 12.48
N GLU A 111 22.19 -32.28 11.67
CA GLU A 111 21.83 -32.08 10.28
C GLU A 111 20.52 -31.28 10.12
N ASN A 112 19.54 -31.51 11.00
CA ASN A 112 18.33 -30.68 11.05
C ASN A 112 18.68 -29.21 11.37
N TYR A 113 19.50 -28.95 12.38
CA TYR A 113 19.92 -27.58 12.69
C TYR A 113 20.74 -26.93 11.57
N LYS A 114 21.59 -27.68 10.84
CA LYS A 114 22.26 -27.14 9.64
C LYS A 114 21.25 -26.67 8.59
N TYR A 115 20.20 -27.45 8.35
CA TYR A 115 19.11 -27.05 7.45
C TYR A 115 18.41 -25.77 7.95
N LYS A 116 18.06 -25.70 9.24
CA LYS A 116 17.43 -24.52 9.86
C LYS A 116 18.31 -23.28 9.77
N VAL A 117 19.61 -23.38 10.07
CA VAL A 117 20.59 -22.29 9.93
C VAL A 117 20.65 -21.80 8.49
N LYS A 118 20.73 -22.71 7.52
CA LYS A 118 20.76 -22.36 6.09
C LYS A 118 19.50 -21.61 5.66
N LYS A 119 18.32 -22.09 6.08
CA LYS A 119 17.04 -21.44 5.76
C LYS A 119 16.89 -20.08 6.43
N HIS A 120 17.31 -19.97 7.69
CA HIS A 120 17.24 -18.72 8.43
C HIS A 120 18.15 -17.64 7.85
N LYS A 121 19.37 -18.00 7.41
CA LYS A 121 20.26 -17.08 6.67
C LYS A 121 19.63 -16.58 5.38
N ALA A 122 19.04 -17.47 4.59
CA ALA A 122 18.33 -17.07 3.37
C ALA A 122 17.15 -16.14 3.64
N TYR A 123 16.43 -16.37 4.75
CA TYR A 123 15.36 -15.49 5.20
C TYR A 123 15.89 -14.09 5.56
N ILE A 124 16.99 -13.97 6.33
CA ILE A 124 17.62 -12.69 6.68
C ILE A 124 18.12 -11.94 5.45
N ASP A 125 18.72 -12.63 4.48
CA ASP A 125 19.20 -12.02 3.24
C ASP A 125 18.03 -11.45 2.42
N TYR A 126 16.93 -12.19 2.31
CA TYR A 126 15.73 -11.71 1.64
C TYR A 126 15.15 -10.49 2.35
N TRP A 127 15.08 -10.57 3.67
CA TRP A 127 14.58 -9.50 4.51
C TRP A 127 15.36 -8.20 4.31
N THR A 128 16.69 -8.29 4.35
CA THR A 128 17.60 -7.16 4.14
C THR A 128 17.34 -6.50 2.79
N LYS A 129 17.27 -7.29 1.70
CA LYS A 129 16.95 -6.79 0.35
C LYS A 129 15.58 -6.14 0.26
N THR A 130 14.61 -6.65 1.01
CA THR A 130 13.26 -6.07 1.04
C THR A 130 13.26 -4.74 1.80
N ASN A 131 13.98 -4.67 2.92
CA ASN A 131 14.14 -3.41 3.65
C ASN A 131 14.84 -2.36 2.77
N GLU A 132 15.87 -2.74 2.00
CA GLU A 132 16.52 -1.86 1.03
C GLU A 132 15.52 -1.30 0.01
N LYS A 133 14.67 -2.16 -0.60
CA LYS A 133 13.62 -1.69 -1.52
C LYS A 133 12.63 -0.72 -0.88
N ILE A 134 12.28 -0.94 0.39
CA ILE A 134 11.40 -0.03 1.14
C ILE A 134 12.10 1.31 1.35
N GLU A 135 13.37 1.32 1.75
CA GLU A 135 14.15 2.56 1.92
C GLU A 135 14.34 3.29 0.58
N ASP A 136 14.64 2.57 -0.49
CA ASP A 136 14.78 3.11 -1.85
C ASP A 136 13.48 3.81 -2.28
N LEU A 137 12.33 3.17 -2.02
CA LEU A 137 11.04 3.81 -2.29
C LEU A 137 10.84 5.03 -1.40
N MET A 138 11.06 4.93 -0.08
CA MET A 138 10.79 6.01 0.88
C MET A 138 11.69 7.24 0.70
N THR A 139 12.86 7.07 0.10
CA THR A 139 13.82 8.15 -0.19
C THR A 139 13.70 8.72 -1.60
N ASN A 140 12.94 8.06 -2.48
CA ASN A 140 12.65 8.54 -3.84
C ASN A 140 11.75 9.78 -3.82
N GLU A 141 11.94 10.69 -4.78
CA GLU A 141 11.07 11.84 -5.02
C GLU A 141 9.59 11.46 -5.21
N ASP A 142 9.33 10.30 -5.81
CA ASP A 142 7.99 9.75 -6.02
C ASP A 142 7.25 9.48 -4.68
N PHE A 143 7.98 9.24 -3.58
CA PHE A 143 7.35 8.93 -2.29
C PHE A 143 6.51 10.07 -1.75
N LYS A 144 6.97 11.31 -1.94
CA LYS A 144 6.22 12.49 -1.54
C LYS A 144 4.93 12.62 -2.34
N ASP A 145 4.97 12.22 -3.61
CA ASP A 145 3.78 12.16 -4.44
C ASP A 145 2.80 11.08 -3.97
N ILE A 146 3.31 9.91 -3.57
CA ILE A 146 2.52 8.83 -2.96
C ILE A 146 1.86 9.34 -1.68
N GLU A 147 2.62 9.91 -0.74
CA GLU A 147 2.11 10.44 0.54
C GLU A 147 0.94 11.43 0.34
N ASN A 148 1.05 12.31 -0.67
CA ASN A 148 0.06 13.36 -0.90
C ASN A 148 -1.15 12.94 -1.75
N LYS A 149 -1.01 11.92 -2.59
CA LYS A 149 -2.03 11.57 -3.62
C LYS A 149 -2.64 10.18 -3.43
N CYS A 150 -2.00 9.30 -2.67
CA CYS A 150 -2.53 8.00 -2.28
C CYS A 150 -3.77 8.18 -1.39
N ASP A 151 -4.63 7.16 -1.36
CA ASP A 151 -5.67 7.10 -0.34
C ASP A 151 -5.04 7.03 1.06
N GLY A 152 -5.62 7.77 2.01
CA GLY A 152 -5.09 7.89 3.36
C GLY A 152 -5.04 6.56 4.11
N ASN A 153 -6.01 5.68 3.91
CA ASN A 153 -6.03 4.36 4.53
C ASN A 153 -4.98 3.44 3.91
N VAL A 154 -4.85 3.47 2.57
CA VAL A 154 -3.83 2.69 1.85
C VAL A 154 -2.43 3.08 2.33
N PHE A 155 -2.15 4.39 2.44
CA PHE A 155 -0.88 4.88 2.94
C PHE A 155 -0.65 4.50 4.41
N ALA A 156 -1.67 4.62 5.26
CA ALA A 156 -1.59 4.23 6.66
C ALA A 156 -1.25 2.73 6.82
N TYR A 157 -1.95 1.84 6.11
CA TYR A 157 -1.66 0.40 6.13
C TYR A 157 -0.25 0.08 5.64
N TYR A 158 0.24 0.79 4.63
CA TYR A 158 1.62 0.64 4.18
C TYR A 158 2.62 1.02 5.29
N CYS A 159 2.44 2.16 5.95
CA CYS A 159 3.30 2.60 7.06
C CYS A 159 3.24 1.64 8.25
N GLU A 160 2.06 1.13 8.61
CA GLU A 160 1.88 0.13 9.64
C GLU A 160 2.63 -1.16 9.30
N PHE A 161 2.53 -1.63 8.05
CA PHE A 161 3.29 -2.78 7.59
C PHE A 161 4.80 -2.54 7.71
N VAL A 162 5.32 -1.41 7.22
CA VAL A 162 6.76 -1.11 7.27
C VAL A 162 7.28 -1.06 8.70
N ALA A 163 6.54 -0.43 9.62
CA ALA A 163 6.88 -0.39 11.02
C ALA A 163 6.87 -1.80 11.63
N ALA A 164 5.84 -2.59 11.33
CA ALA A 164 5.72 -3.95 11.82
C ALA A 164 6.84 -4.86 11.29
N PHE A 165 7.15 -4.73 10.00
CA PHE A 165 8.25 -5.40 9.34
C PHE A 165 9.53 -5.09 10.13
N ARG A 166 10.00 -3.84 10.11
CA ARG A 166 11.27 -3.45 10.77
C ARG A 166 11.36 -3.88 12.24
N ASN A 167 10.26 -3.81 12.99
CA ASN A 167 10.23 -4.25 14.38
C ASN A 167 10.50 -5.75 14.54
N GLU A 168 10.05 -6.62 13.64
CA GLU A 168 10.34 -8.06 13.67
C GLU A 168 11.86 -8.35 13.70
N HIS A 169 12.62 -7.55 12.96
CA HIS A 169 14.05 -7.77 12.75
C HIS A 169 14.94 -7.00 13.73
N PHE A 170 14.57 -5.77 14.09
CA PHE A 170 15.43 -4.87 14.87
C PHE A 170 15.05 -4.75 16.36
N PHE A 171 13.80 -4.99 16.76
CA PHE A 171 13.32 -4.72 18.12
C PHE A 171 12.71 -5.96 18.80
N GLY A 172 13.30 -6.39 19.93
CA GLY A 172 12.77 -7.47 20.78
C GLY A 172 11.52 -7.13 21.60
N ARG A 173 10.57 -6.34 21.05
CA ARG A 173 9.31 -5.91 21.70
C ARG A 173 8.20 -5.68 20.66
N PRO A 174 6.92 -5.74 21.10
CA PRO A 174 6.20 -6.99 21.34
C PRO A 174 6.11 -7.84 20.06
N ILE A 175 5.80 -9.13 20.23
CA ILE A 175 5.79 -10.15 19.17
C ILE A 175 5.02 -9.66 17.93
N ILE A 176 5.74 -9.33 16.86
CA ILE A 176 5.13 -9.22 15.54
C ILE A 176 5.15 -10.61 14.97
N ARG A 177 4.03 -11.32 15.20
CA ARG A 177 3.83 -12.63 14.62
C ARG A 177 3.74 -12.48 13.11
N THR A 178 4.21 -13.47 12.40
CA THR A 178 3.99 -13.65 10.96
C THR A 178 2.53 -13.40 10.57
N GLU A 179 1.57 -13.75 11.44
CA GLU A 179 0.14 -13.44 11.21
C GLU A 179 -0.15 -11.93 11.14
N LEU A 180 0.49 -11.10 11.95
CA LEU A 180 0.29 -9.65 11.91
C LEU A 180 0.78 -9.08 10.57
N LEU A 181 1.98 -9.45 10.14
CA LEU A 181 2.53 -9.03 8.83
C LEU A 181 1.65 -9.49 7.67
N ARG A 182 1.18 -10.75 7.72
CA ARG A 182 0.25 -11.29 6.72
C ARG A 182 -1.05 -10.48 6.69
N ASN A 183 -1.65 -10.22 7.86
CA ASN A 183 -2.91 -9.50 7.95
C ASN A 183 -2.76 -8.06 7.45
N LEU A 184 -1.66 -7.38 7.77
CA LEU A 184 -1.38 -6.03 7.28
C LEU A 184 -1.24 -5.98 5.75
N LEU A 185 -0.55 -6.95 5.14
CA LEU A 185 -0.50 -7.05 3.66
C LEU A 185 -1.87 -7.32 3.05
N MET A 186 -2.65 -8.23 3.64
CA MET A 186 -4.00 -8.53 3.15
C MET A 186 -4.91 -7.32 3.24
N ASN A 187 -4.86 -6.57 4.34
CA ASN A 187 -5.63 -5.34 4.52
C ASN A 187 -5.22 -4.28 3.51
N LEU A 188 -3.91 -4.09 3.27
CA LEU A 188 -3.41 -3.18 2.25
C LEU A 188 -3.92 -3.55 0.84
N ALA A 189 -3.83 -4.83 0.47
CA ALA A 189 -4.30 -5.31 -0.83
C ALA A 189 -5.82 -5.16 -0.99
N GLU A 190 -6.59 -5.41 0.07
CA GLU A 190 -8.04 -5.25 0.06
C GLU A 190 -8.44 -3.77 -0.01
N GLU A 191 -7.76 -2.88 0.71
CA GLU A 191 -8.01 -1.44 0.65
C GLU A 191 -7.74 -0.88 -0.75
N ILE A 192 -6.61 -1.27 -1.37
CA ILE A 192 -6.29 -0.91 -2.76
C ILE A 192 -7.43 -1.38 -3.68
N ARG A 193 -7.90 -2.62 -3.53
CA ARG A 193 -9.00 -3.17 -4.34
C ARG A 193 -10.32 -2.43 -4.12
N MET A 194 -10.58 -1.91 -2.92
CA MET A 194 -11.78 -1.11 -2.64
C MET A 194 -11.71 0.28 -3.25
N VAL A 195 -10.53 0.93 -3.22
CA VAL A 195 -10.33 2.26 -3.78
C VAL A 195 -10.28 2.27 -5.31
N GLU A 196 -9.89 1.15 -5.94
CA GLU A 196 -9.89 0.99 -7.40
C GLU A 196 -11.28 0.74 -8.03
N LYS A 197 -12.31 0.43 -7.23
CA LYS A 197 -13.70 0.19 -7.69
C LYS A 197 -14.51 1.47 -7.84
#